data_AF-A0A966RTD9-F1
#
_entry.id   AF-A0A966RTD9-F1
#
_cell.length_a   1.000
_cell.length_b   1.000
_cell.length_c   1.000
_cell.angle_alpha   90.00
_cell.angle_beta   90.00
_cell.angle_gamma   90.00
#
_symmetry.space_group_name_H-M   'P 1'
#
loop_
_entity.id
_entity.type
_entity.pdbx_description
1 polymer ?
#
loop_
_entity_poly.entity_id
_entity_poly.type
_entity_poly.pdbx_seq_one_letter_code
_entity_poly.pdbx_strand_id
1 'polypeptide(L)'
;MRRLALLGFCLFLAACAVTPDKSVTPSSVSGKAFSQPVALNAELIQRIHNTARHLGFDDSSYAFMAQAVPHPYEAQQVNKILSYRADASMQPASTIKLLTTAVALERLGPEHRGFTEMRTLALTDHQQLRGDLWLIAGADPEFGLSALWEMRSCNWSIAIDCLRPSFAGCGHN
;
A
#
# COMPACT_ATOMS: atom_id res chain seq x y z
N MET A 1 -28.99 -54.31 18.41
CA MET A 1 -28.28 -53.64 17.30
C MET A 1 -28.26 -52.14 17.58
N ARG A 2 -27.07 -51.53 17.49
CA ARG A 2 -26.66 -50.10 17.63
C ARG A 2 -27.80 -49.05 17.65
N ARG A 3 -28.09 -48.35 18.76
CA ARG A 3 -27.47 -47.14 19.37
C ARG A 3 -27.27 -45.94 18.41
N LEU A 4 -28.09 -44.90 18.55
CA LEU A 4 -27.75 -43.51 18.24
C LEU A 4 -28.45 -42.58 19.24
N ALA A 5 -27.69 -42.01 20.17
CA ALA A 5 -28.15 -41.01 21.13
C ALA A 5 -27.53 -39.66 20.75
N LEU A 6 -28.37 -38.65 20.55
CA LEU A 6 -27.96 -37.25 20.46
C LEU A 6 -27.35 -36.82 21.80
N LEU A 7 -26.17 -36.22 21.76
CA LEU A 7 -25.56 -35.58 22.92
C LEU A 7 -24.99 -34.21 22.53
N GLY A 8 -25.63 -33.21 23.15
CA GLY A 8 -25.20 -31.85 23.46
C GLY A 8 -23.89 -31.31 22.89
N PHE A 9 -24.02 -30.28 22.07
CA PHE A 9 -22.96 -29.32 21.78
C PHE A 9 -22.95 -28.27 22.89
N CYS A 10 -22.12 -28.48 23.93
CA CYS A 10 -21.84 -27.47 24.95
C CYS A 10 -20.49 -26.81 24.66
N LEU A 11 -20.59 -25.50 24.47
CA LEU A 11 -19.54 -24.50 24.35
C LEU A 11 -18.59 -24.54 25.57
N PHE A 12 -17.29 -24.66 25.35
CA PHE A 12 -16.27 -24.33 26.36
C PHE A 12 -15.18 -23.47 25.72
N LEU A 13 -15.18 -22.18 26.07
CA LEU A 13 -14.05 -21.29 25.90
C LEU A 13 -12.92 -21.76 26.83
N ALA A 14 -11.73 -21.99 26.28
CA ALA A 14 -10.49 -22.07 27.05
C ALA A 14 -9.52 -21.00 26.56
N ALA A 15 -9.32 -19.98 27.41
CA ALA A 15 -8.24 -19.02 27.27
C ALA A 15 -6.93 -19.67 27.71
N CYS A 16 -5.97 -19.82 26.80
CA CYS A 16 -4.60 -20.17 27.17
C CYS A 16 -3.79 -18.89 27.32
N ALA A 17 -3.46 -18.54 28.58
CA ALA A 17 -2.42 -17.58 28.90
C ALA A 17 -1.05 -18.21 28.60
N VAL A 18 -0.25 -17.57 27.75
CA VAL A 18 1.14 -17.95 27.49
C VAL A 18 2.04 -17.23 28.50
N THR A 19 2.70 -17.99 29.37
CA THR A 19 3.78 -17.48 30.23
C THR A 19 5.13 -17.62 29.51
N PRO A 20 6.07 -16.66 29.67
CA PRO A 20 7.37 -16.73 29.04
C PRO A 20 8.30 -17.64 29.85
N ASP A 21 8.72 -18.76 29.24
CA ASP A 21 9.77 -19.62 29.78
C ASP A 21 11.16 -18.99 29.53
N LYS A 22 11.95 -18.83 30.60
CA LYS A 22 13.29 -18.21 30.60
C LYS A 22 14.42 -19.21 30.35
N SER A 23 14.15 -20.40 29.82
CA SER A 23 15.18 -21.43 29.60
C SER A 23 15.65 -21.62 28.15
N VAL A 24 15.29 -20.73 27.22
CA VAL A 24 15.85 -20.74 25.87
C VAL A 24 17.22 -20.05 25.87
N THR A 25 18.26 -20.85 26.01
CA THR A 25 19.62 -20.42 25.62
C THR A 25 19.59 -20.05 24.14
N PRO A 26 20.18 -18.91 23.71
CA PRO A 26 20.28 -18.60 22.30
C PRO A 26 21.29 -19.59 21.72
N SER A 27 20.79 -20.68 21.14
CA SER A 27 21.56 -21.44 20.17
C SER A 27 22.01 -20.43 19.12
N SER A 28 23.32 -20.21 19.08
CA SER A 28 23.99 -19.41 18.08
C SER A 28 23.62 -19.96 16.71
N VAL A 29 22.56 -19.43 16.11
CA VAL A 29 22.39 -19.48 14.67
C VAL A 29 23.54 -18.63 14.18
N SER A 30 24.64 -19.31 13.83
CA SER A 30 25.68 -18.76 12.98
C SER A 30 24.98 -18.35 11.69
N GLY A 31 24.41 -17.15 11.71
CA GLY A 31 23.97 -16.45 10.53
C GLY A 31 25.23 -16.32 9.71
N LYS A 32 25.38 -17.18 8.70
CA LYS A 32 26.33 -16.94 7.63
C LYS A 32 26.00 -15.53 7.16
N ALA A 33 26.85 -14.58 7.53
CA ALA A 33 26.88 -13.28 6.92
C ALA A 33 26.74 -13.52 5.42
N PHE A 34 25.77 -12.87 4.78
CA PHE A 34 25.60 -12.86 3.33
C PHE A 34 26.75 -12.03 2.71
N SER A 35 27.98 -12.34 3.09
CA SER A 35 29.22 -11.98 2.41
C SER A 35 29.50 -13.10 1.44
N GLN A 36 28.65 -13.28 0.41
CA GLN A 36 29.13 -14.03 -0.75
C GLN A 36 30.13 -13.13 -1.47
N PRO A 37 31.35 -13.63 -1.71
CA PRO A 37 32.49 -12.83 -2.11
C PRO A 37 32.30 -12.34 -3.55
N VAL A 38 33.02 -11.28 -3.90
CA VAL A 38 33.13 -10.59 -5.20
C VAL A 38 33.40 -11.52 -6.42
N ALA A 39 33.48 -12.84 -6.23
CA ALA A 39 33.53 -13.82 -7.31
C ALA A 39 32.12 -14.20 -7.83
N LEU A 40 31.10 -14.31 -6.96
CA LEU A 40 29.76 -14.73 -7.37
C LEU A 40 29.03 -13.64 -8.15
N ASN A 41 29.23 -12.36 -7.78
CA ASN A 41 28.65 -11.23 -8.50
C ASN A 41 29.23 -11.09 -9.91
N ALA A 42 30.53 -11.33 -10.11
CA ALA A 42 31.18 -11.29 -11.42
C ALA A 42 30.65 -12.39 -12.33
N GLU A 43 30.50 -13.62 -11.83
CA GLU A 43 29.94 -14.73 -12.61
C GLU A 43 28.48 -14.46 -13.01
N LEU A 44 27.66 -13.95 -12.10
CA LEU A 44 26.26 -13.62 -12.38
C LEU A 44 26.15 -12.49 -13.42
N ILE A 45 26.96 -11.43 -13.31
CA ILE A 45 26.99 -10.35 -14.31
C ILE A 45 27.36 -10.92 -15.68
N GLN A 46 28.36 -11.80 -15.76
CA GLN A 46 28.77 -12.42 -17.02
C GLN A 46 27.66 -13.32 -17.59
N ARG A 47 26.96 -14.08 -16.76
CA ARG A 47 25.81 -14.90 -17.19
C ARG A 47 24.69 -14.02 -17.76
N ILE A 48 24.35 -12.92 -17.09
CA ILE A 48 23.35 -11.96 -17.56
C ILE A 48 23.77 -11.35 -18.89
N HIS A 49 25.01 -10.86 -18.99
CA HIS A 49 25.55 -10.26 -20.20
C HIS A 49 25.54 -11.23 -21.40
N ASN A 50 25.99 -12.47 -21.20
CA ASN A 50 25.97 -13.49 -22.26
C ASN A 50 24.54 -13.85 -22.70
N THR A 51 23.60 -13.91 -21.74
CA THR A 51 22.18 -14.15 -22.03
C THR A 51 21.57 -12.97 -22.79
N ALA A 52 21.83 -11.74 -22.35
CA ALA A 52 21.35 -10.52 -22.97
C ALA A 52 21.82 -10.40 -24.43
N ARG A 53 23.11 -10.65 -24.69
CA ARG A 53 23.65 -10.67 -26.06
C ARG A 53 23.04 -11.77 -26.91
N HIS A 54 22.84 -12.97 -26.35
CA HIS A 54 22.18 -14.07 -27.08
C HIS A 54 20.73 -13.71 -27.47
N LEU A 55 20.04 -12.92 -26.65
CA LEU A 55 18.70 -12.39 -26.92
C LEU A 55 18.69 -11.13 -27.80
N GLY A 56 19.86 -10.63 -28.22
CA GLY A 56 19.98 -9.44 -29.08
C GLY A 56 19.85 -8.10 -28.36
N PHE A 57 19.96 -8.08 -27.02
CA PHE A 57 20.01 -6.83 -26.26
C PHE A 57 21.43 -6.24 -26.27
N ASP A 58 21.52 -4.95 -26.53
CA ASP A 58 22.75 -4.18 -26.33
C ASP A 58 23.05 -3.96 -24.83
N ASP A 59 24.32 -3.80 -24.49
CA ASP A 59 24.77 -3.55 -23.11
C ASP A 59 24.22 -2.24 -22.54
N SER A 60 23.87 -1.30 -23.42
CA SER A 60 23.24 -0.04 -23.00
C SER A 60 21.77 -0.19 -22.58
N SER A 61 21.11 -1.29 -22.92
CA SER A 61 19.66 -1.47 -22.74
C SER A 61 19.22 -1.94 -21.36
N TYR A 62 20.15 -2.39 -20.50
CA TYR A 62 19.83 -2.90 -19.17
C TYR A 62 20.81 -2.40 -18.09
N ALA A 63 20.28 -2.27 -16.88
CA ALA A 63 21.01 -1.92 -15.67
C ALA A 63 20.33 -2.62 -14.49
N PHE A 64 21.11 -2.99 -13.48
CA PHE A 64 20.57 -3.65 -12.30
C PHE A 64 21.43 -3.40 -11.07
N MET A 65 20.76 -3.39 -9.92
CA MET A 65 21.39 -3.28 -8.61
C MET A 65 20.61 -4.13 -7.61
N ALA A 66 21.32 -4.87 -6.77
CA ALA A 66 20.77 -5.54 -5.62
C ALA A 66 21.57 -5.14 -4.38
N GLN A 67 20.85 -4.77 -3.32
CA GLN A 67 21.41 -4.43 -2.02
C GLN A 67 20.61 -5.11 -0.93
N ALA A 68 21.27 -5.45 0.17
CA ALA A 68 20.54 -5.84 1.37
C ALA A 68 19.72 -4.65 1.88
N VAL A 69 18.45 -4.87 2.21
CA VAL A 69 17.62 -3.87 2.87
C VAL A 69 17.95 -3.91 4.36
N PRO A 70 18.53 -2.85 4.95
CA PRO A 70 18.87 -2.85 6.37
C PRO A 70 17.60 -2.89 7.22
N HIS A 71 17.67 -3.57 8.36
CA HIS A 71 16.57 -3.58 9.32
C HIS A 71 16.41 -2.18 9.93
N PRO A 72 15.20 -1.65 10.15
CA PRO A 72 14.96 -0.26 10.59
C PRO A 72 15.61 0.15 11.93
N TYR A 73 16.19 -0.78 12.68
CA TYR A 73 16.89 -0.52 13.94
C TYR A 73 18.41 -0.78 13.87
N GLU A 74 18.95 -1.16 12.72
CA GLU A 74 20.36 -1.51 12.54
C GLU A 74 21.09 -0.43 11.74
N ALA A 75 22.38 -0.22 12.01
CA ALA A 75 23.17 0.80 11.35
C ALA A 75 23.13 0.64 9.82
N GLN A 76 22.92 1.75 9.09
CA GLN A 76 22.85 1.83 7.64
C GLN A 76 24.21 1.53 6.99
N GLN A 77 24.64 0.26 7.04
CA GLN A 77 25.74 -0.19 6.21
C GLN A 77 25.18 -0.67 4.88
N VAL A 78 25.43 0.09 3.83
CA VAL A 78 25.01 -0.25 2.46
C VAL A 78 25.83 -1.43 1.97
N ASN A 79 25.27 -2.64 2.10
CA ASN A 79 25.88 -3.85 1.54
C ASN A 79 25.38 -4.08 0.11
N LYS A 80 26.16 -3.61 -0.88
CA LYS A 80 25.89 -3.85 -2.30
C LYS A 80 26.24 -5.29 -2.66
N ILE A 81 25.23 -6.06 -3.05
CA ILE A 81 25.37 -7.48 -3.42
C ILE A 81 25.68 -7.61 -4.92
N LEU A 82 25.06 -6.77 -5.75
CA LEU A 82 25.18 -6.78 -7.20
C LEU A 82 25.00 -5.36 -7.76
N SER A 83 25.83 -4.97 -8.73
CA SER A 83 25.68 -3.66 -9.39
C SER A 83 26.24 -3.73 -10.81
N TYR A 84 25.44 -3.31 -11.78
CA TYR A 84 25.83 -3.14 -13.17
C TYR A 84 25.11 -1.91 -13.73
N ARG A 85 25.88 -0.90 -14.16
CA ARG A 85 25.37 0.37 -14.71
C ARG A 85 24.29 1.02 -13.84
N ALA A 86 24.40 0.89 -12.50
CA ALA A 86 23.37 1.35 -11.57
C ALA A 86 23.12 2.87 -11.63
N ASP A 87 24.13 3.64 -12.05
CA ASP A 87 24.03 5.10 -12.18
C ASP A 87 23.59 5.56 -13.59
N ALA A 88 23.30 4.62 -14.50
CA ALA A 88 22.85 4.95 -15.85
C ALA A 88 21.38 5.44 -15.85
N SER A 89 21.11 6.50 -16.60
CA SER A 89 19.74 6.97 -16.82
C SER A 89 18.96 5.97 -17.67
N MET A 90 17.88 5.43 -17.11
CA MET A 90 16.99 4.46 -17.76
C MET A 90 15.54 4.96 -17.76
N GLN A 91 14.69 4.39 -18.61
CA GLN A 91 13.24 4.62 -18.55
C GLN A 91 12.65 3.82 -17.38
N PRO A 92 12.18 4.45 -16.29
CA PRO A 92 11.72 3.72 -15.11
C PRO A 92 10.37 3.02 -15.33
N ALA A 93 9.61 3.38 -16.37
CA ALA A 93 8.23 2.96 -16.56
C ALA A 93 7.44 3.13 -15.24
N SER A 94 6.66 2.13 -14.81
CA SER A 94 5.90 2.19 -13.56
C SER A 94 6.75 2.15 -12.28
N THR A 95 8.07 1.90 -12.34
CA THR A 95 8.92 1.96 -11.13
C THR A 95 9.02 3.39 -10.57
N ILE A 96 8.74 4.41 -11.39
CA ILE A 96 8.61 5.81 -10.93
C ILE A 96 7.55 5.98 -9.83
N LYS A 97 6.56 5.08 -9.76
CA LYS A 97 5.55 5.09 -8.70
C LYS A 97 6.17 4.96 -7.31
N LEU A 98 7.31 4.29 -7.16
CA LEU A 98 8.02 4.22 -5.87
C LEU A 98 8.44 5.62 -5.40
N LEU A 99 9.02 6.42 -6.30
CA LEU A 99 9.42 7.79 -6.00
C LEU A 99 8.20 8.68 -5.71
N THR A 100 7.19 8.63 -6.57
CA THR A 100 5.97 9.44 -6.39
C THR A 100 5.26 9.09 -5.09
N THR A 101 5.16 7.81 -4.73
CA THR A 101 4.56 7.36 -3.48
C THR A 101 5.37 7.78 -2.26
N ALA A 102 6.71 7.70 -2.31
CA ALA A 102 7.56 8.16 -1.22
C ALA A 102 7.35 9.66 -0.95
N VAL A 103 7.34 10.47 -2.01
CA VAL A 103 7.08 11.92 -1.92
C VAL A 103 5.65 12.19 -1.43
N ALA A 104 4.65 11.45 -1.92
CA ALA A 104 3.28 11.61 -1.46
C ALA A 104 3.13 11.31 0.03
N LEU A 105 3.74 10.23 0.53
CA LEU A 105 3.71 9.88 1.95
C LEU A 105 4.44 10.91 2.81
N GLU A 106 5.56 11.47 2.35
CA GLU A 106 6.29 12.52 3.06
C GLU A 106 5.49 13.83 3.12
N ARG A 107 4.84 14.22 2.02
CA ARG A 107 4.15 15.52 1.91
C ARG A 107 2.74 15.51 2.46
N LEU A 108 2.01 14.42 2.26
CA LEU A 108 0.59 14.31 2.64
C LEU A 108 0.40 13.52 3.94
N GLY A 109 1.32 12.61 4.26
CA GLY A 109 1.18 11.65 5.34
C GLY A 109 0.35 10.41 4.96
N PRO A 110 0.52 9.30 5.67
CA PRO A 110 -0.22 8.05 5.40
C PRO A 110 -1.73 8.18 5.69
N GLU A 111 -2.12 9.13 6.54
CA GLU A 111 -3.53 9.36 6.89
C GLU A 111 -4.25 10.33 5.96
N HIS A 112 -3.58 10.84 4.91
CA HIS A 112 -4.26 11.69 3.93
C HIS A 112 -5.39 10.92 3.25
N ARG A 113 -6.55 11.59 3.12
CA ARG A 113 -7.70 11.13 2.37
C ARG A 113 -8.14 12.25 1.44
N GLY A 114 -8.33 11.91 0.17
CA GLY A 114 -8.96 12.82 -0.78
C GLY A 114 -10.42 13.07 -0.40
N PHE A 115 -11.02 14.08 -1.00
CA PHE A 115 -12.43 14.40 -0.81
C PHE A 115 -13.06 14.80 -2.13
N THR A 116 -14.37 14.69 -2.25
CA THR A 116 -15.13 15.32 -3.33
C THR A 116 -16.42 15.88 -2.75
N GLU A 117 -16.69 17.17 -2.98
CA GLU A 117 -17.83 17.86 -2.38
C GLU A 117 -18.72 18.53 -3.41
N MET A 118 -20.00 18.63 -3.12
CA MET A 118 -20.95 19.45 -3.86
C MET A 118 -21.24 20.73 -3.06
N ARG A 119 -21.07 21.89 -3.70
CA ARG A 119 -21.22 23.21 -3.07
C ARG A 119 -22.19 24.07 -3.88
N THR A 120 -22.93 24.92 -3.20
CA THR A 120 -23.80 25.92 -3.82
C THR A 120 -23.88 27.15 -2.93
N LEU A 121 -24.10 28.32 -3.54
CA LEU A 121 -24.39 29.58 -2.86
C LEU A 121 -25.89 29.91 -2.88
N ALA A 122 -26.69 29.11 -3.60
CA ALA A 122 -28.12 29.32 -3.71
C ALA A 122 -28.85 28.79 -2.47
N LEU A 123 -29.85 29.54 -2.01
CA LEU A 123 -30.78 29.06 -1.01
C LEU A 123 -31.69 28.01 -1.65
N THR A 124 -31.90 26.89 -0.95
CA THR A 124 -32.86 25.87 -1.38
C THR A 124 -34.27 26.41 -1.17
N ASP A 125 -35.03 26.60 -2.26
CA ASP A 125 -36.43 27.05 -2.23
C ASP A 125 -37.33 25.85 -2.51
N HIS A 126 -38.07 25.39 -1.49
CA HIS A 126 -39.15 24.39 -1.62
C HIS A 126 -38.90 23.28 -2.65
N GLN A 127 -37.78 22.55 -2.53
CA GLN A 127 -37.34 21.42 -3.39
C GLN A 127 -36.62 21.78 -4.71
N GLN A 128 -36.33 23.06 -4.98
CA GLN A 128 -35.52 23.48 -6.13
C GLN A 128 -34.30 24.29 -5.67
N LEU A 129 -33.12 23.89 -6.16
CA LEU A 129 -31.92 24.72 -6.05
C LEU A 129 -31.95 25.74 -7.20
N ARG A 130 -32.09 27.03 -6.87
CA ARG A 130 -32.09 28.11 -7.86
C ARG A 130 -30.76 28.85 -7.85
N GLY A 131 -29.79 28.28 -8.57
CA GLY A 131 -28.49 28.88 -8.81
C GLY A 131 -27.45 27.82 -9.12
N ASP A 132 -26.19 28.22 -9.03
CA ASP A 132 -25.07 27.38 -9.42
C ASP A 132 -24.79 26.27 -8.42
N LEU A 133 -24.35 25.14 -8.94
CA LEU A 133 -23.93 23.96 -8.20
C LEU A 133 -22.55 23.55 -8.68
N TRP A 134 -21.59 23.53 -7.78
CA TRP A 134 -20.20 23.19 -8.06
C TRP A 134 -19.84 21.84 -7.47
N LEU A 135 -19.10 21.05 -8.25
CA LEU A 135 -18.43 19.85 -7.76
C LEU A 135 -16.96 20.21 -7.54
N ILE A 136 -16.53 20.21 -6.27
CA ILE A 136 -15.15 20.46 -5.88
C ILE A 136 -14.45 19.12 -5.72
N ALA A 137 -13.57 18.78 -6.67
CA ALA A 137 -12.77 17.57 -6.61
C ALA A 137 -11.47 17.81 -5.83
N GLY A 138 -11.26 17.02 -4.78
CA GLY A 138 -10.10 17.04 -3.89
C GLY A 138 -9.32 15.72 -3.93
N ALA A 139 -9.14 15.16 -5.14
CA ALA A 139 -8.38 13.93 -5.41
C ALA A 139 -8.86 12.68 -4.63
N ASP A 140 -10.18 12.53 -4.46
CA ASP A 140 -10.78 11.31 -3.91
C ASP A 140 -10.66 10.13 -4.90
N PRO A 141 -9.86 9.10 -4.58
CA PRO A 141 -9.69 7.94 -5.46
C PRO A 141 -10.91 7.02 -5.48
N GLU A 142 -11.81 7.13 -4.50
CA GLU A 142 -13.04 6.32 -4.39
C GLU A 142 -14.23 6.97 -5.09
N PHE A 143 -14.06 8.22 -5.55
CA PHE A 143 -15.11 8.95 -6.24
C PHE A 143 -15.41 8.36 -7.62
N GLY A 144 -16.51 7.61 -7.67
CA GLY A 144 -17.05 7.03 -8.89
C GLY A 144 -18.53 7.34 -9.08
N LEU A 145 -19.14 6.62 -10.00
CA LEU A 145 -20.55 6.73 -10.31
C LEU A 145 -21.45 6.51 -9.07
N SER A 146 -21.18 5.49 -8.25
CA SER A 146 -21.95 5.22 -7.03
C SER A 146 -21.96 6.42 -6.07
N ALA A 147 -20.79 7.00 -5.80
CA ALA A 147 -20.66 8.19 -4.94
C ALA A 147 -21.46 9.38 -5.50
N LEU A 148 -21.42 9.60 -6.82
CA LEU A 148 -22.25 10.62 -7.49
C LEU A 148 -23.75 10.38 -7.30
N TRP A 149 -24.21 9.13 -7.40
CA TRP A 149 -25.61 8.76 -7.21
C TRP A 149 -26.07 8.94 -5.76
N GLU A 150 -25.23 8.62 -4.80
CA GLU A 150 -25.48 8.86 -3.37
C GLU A 150 -25.59 10.37 -3.08
N MET A 151 -24.72 11.19 -3.68
CA MET A 151 -24.77 12.65 -3.56
C MET A 151 -26.07 13.23 -4.12
N ARG A 152 -26.53 12.75 -5.28
CA ARG A 152 -27.83 13.16 -5.85
C ARG A 152 -29.01 12.82 -4.93
N SER A 153 -28.89 11.73 -4.19
CA SER A 153 -29.96 11.17 -3.35
C SER A 153 -30.02 11.83 -1.96
N CYS A 154 -29.02 12.63 -1.58
CA CYS A 154 -29.04 13.38 -0.34
C CYS A 154 -30.12 14.48 -0.38
N ASN A 155 -30.88 14.60 0.72
CA ASN A 155 -31.97 15.57 0.82
C ASN A 155 -31.41 17.01 0.72
N TRP A 156 -31.84 17.74 -0.32
CA TRP A 156 -31.35 19.08 -0.69
C TRP A 156 -31.57 20.17 0.37
N SER A 157 -32.33 19.87 1.42
CA SER A 157 -32.52 20.77 2.57
C SER A 157 -31.31 20.82 3.55
N ILE A 158 -30.36 19.88 3.47
CA ILE A 158 -29.15 19.81 4.35
C ILE A 158 -27.85 19.82 3.50
N ALA A 159 -27.97 19.97 2.18
CA ALA A 159 -26.95 19.55 1.20
C ALA A 159 -25.65 20.39 1.13
N ILE A 160 -25.42 21.37 2.01
CA ILE A 160 -24.18 22.16 1.99
C ILE A 160 -23.10 21.58 2.94
N ASP A 161 -23.47 20.70 3.89
CA ASP A 161 -22.55 20.15 4.91
C ASP A 161 -22.26 18.64 4.81
N CYS A 162 -22.91 17.89 3.91
CA CYS A 162 -22.84 16.41 3.91
C CYS A 162 -21.53 15.77 3.38
N LEU A 163 -20.50 16.54 3.01
CA LEU A 163 -19.31 15.96 2.34
C LEU A 163 -18.00 16.32 3.04
N ARG A 164 -18.01 16.26 4.37
CA ARG A 164 -16.79 16.07 5.15
C ARG A 164 -16.72 14.61 5.58
N PRO A 165 -15.58 13.90 5.47
CA PRO A 165 -15.45 12.53 5.92
C PRO A 165 -15.39 12.50 7.45
N SER A 166 -16.54 12.71 8.09
CA SER A 166 -16.85 12.07 9.36
C SER A 166 -17.93 11.06 9.04
N PHE A 167 -17.76 9.82 9.52
CA PHE A 167 -18.62 8.65 9.32
C PHE A 167 -20.08 8.80 9.81
N ALA A 168 -20.74 9.93 9.59
CA ALA A 168 -22.15 10.12 9.81
C ALA A 168 -22.86 9.91 8.47
N GLY A 169 -23.25 8.67 8.20
CA GLY A 169 -24.17 8.38 7.11
C GLY A 169 -25.40 9.27 7.21
N CYS A 170 -25.93 9.69 6.06
CA CYS A 170 -27.23 10.35 5.97
C CYS A 170 -28.31 9.40 6.53
N GLY A 171 -28.55 9.48 7.83
CA GLY A 171 -29.54 8.67 8.53
C GLY A 171 -30.93 8.98 8.00
N HIS A 172 -31.59 7.95 7.48
CA HIS A 172 -33.04 7.94 7.34
C HIS A 172 -33.67 7.96 8.74
N ASN A 173 -34.44 9.01 9.04
CA ASN A 173 -35.56 8.94 9.96
C ASN A 173 -36.85 8.94 9.14
#